data_AF-A0A382Z2S7-F1
#
_entry.id   AF-A0A382Z2S7-F1
#
_cell.length_a   1.000
_cell.length_b   1.000
_cell.length_c   1.000
_cell.angle_alpha   90.00
_cell.angle_beta   90.00
_cell.angle_gamma   90.00
#
_symmetry.space_group_name_H-M   'P 1'
#
loop_
_entity.id
_entity.type
_entity.pdbx_description
1 polymer ?
#
loop_
_entity_poly.entity_id
_entity_poly.type
_entity_poly.pdbx_seq_one_letter_code
_entity_poly.pdbx_strand_id
1 'polypeptide(L)'
;MAVGKLTGPKKAAILLLALGEDAAADVMKNLEESEIQQVGYYMSRFTDVAPEELDMVLEEFYRNSIMTDDGVSISSSPDFVKNTLTKALGADKAKELGENLRVGEDDVGLDALRYAEPIMISNYIRTEHPQTIALILSYLKNVEQASNVLRELPESLQADVLYRMAMIESIPPGVVSEMNEVLTEEMKTAGSMATAVGGIEPVAEIINAVDKAT
;
A
#
# COMPACT_ATOMS: atom_id res chain seq x y z
N MET A 1 36.84 12.24 -17.51
CA MET A 1 36.62 13.67 -17.20
C MET A 1 36.05 13.76 -15.80
N ALA A 2 36.40 14.79 -15.02
CA ALA A 2 36.08 14.86 -13.60
C ALA A 2 34.58 15.09 -13.33
N VAL A 3 34.06 14.32 -12.37
CA VAL A 3 32.66 14.14 -11.93
C VAL A 3 32.13 15.37 -11.17
N GLY A 4 32.21 16.58 -11.73
CA GLY A 4 31.83 17.79 -10.99
C GLY A 4 31.52 19.07 -11.77
N LYS A 5 31.35 19.02 -13.10
CA LYS A 5 31.06 20.22 -13.91
C LYS A 5 30.05 20.01 -15.05
N LEU A 6 28.95 19.30 -14.78
CA LEU A 6 27.83 19.30 -15.73
C LEU A 6 26.99 20.56 -15.47
N THR A 7 26.90 21.44 -16.47
CA THR A 7 26.03 22.63 -16.43
C THR A 7 24.57 22.24 -16.65
N GLY A 8 23.62 23.05 -16.18
CA GLY A 8 22.19 22.80 -16.34
C GLY A 8 21.78 22.43 -17.78
N PRO A 9 22.18 23.21 -18.81
CA PRO A 9 21.88 22.87 -20.21
C PRO A 9 22.50 21.54 -20.68
N LYS A 10 23.69 21.19 -20.18
CA LYS A 10 24.35 19.93 -20.50
C LYS A 10 23.60 18.74 -19.87
N LYS A 11 23.12 18.88 -18.63
CA LYS A 11 22.28 17.87 -17.95
C LYS A 11 20.92 17.71 -18.66
N ALA A 12 20.28 18.81 -19.01
CA ALA A 12 19.02 18.80 -19.76
C ALA A 12 19.16 18.08 -21.10
N ALA A 13 20.25 18.32 -21.83
CA ALA A 13 20.53 17.62 -23.08
C ALA A 13 20.70 16.10 -22.89
N ILE A 14 21.38 15.65 -21.83
CA ILE A 14 21.50 14.21 -21.51
C ILE A 14 20.13 13.61 -21.19
N LEU A 15 19.31 14.30 -20.39
CA LEU A 15 17.97 13.84 -20.03
C LEU A 15 17.06 13.73 -21.25
N LEU A 16 17.04 14.73 -22.14
CA LEU A 16 16.21 14.71 -23.35
C LEU A 16 16.64 13.59 -24.30
N LEU A 17 17.93 13.31 -24.44
CA LEU A 17 18.41 12.17 -25.23
C LEU A 17 17.93 10.83 -24.65
N ALA A 18 17.88 10.70 -23.33
CA ALA A 18 17.41 9.48 -22.66
C ALA A 18 15.89 9.25 -22.80
N LEU A 19 15.10 10.33 -22.91
CA LEU A 19 13.64 10.25 -23.09
C LEU A 19 13.22 9.82 -24.51
N GLY A 20 14.11 9.94 -25.49
CA GLY A 20 13.83 9.65 -26.90
C GLY A 20 13.13 10.81 -27.63
N GLU A 21 13.04 10.70 -28.95
CA GLU A 21 12.68 11.81 -29.85
C GLU A 21 11.29 12.38 -29.58
N ASP A 22 10.27 11.54 -29.40
CA ASP A 22 8.88 11.97 -29.22
C ASP A 22 8.69 12.77 -27.93
N ALA A 23 9.16 12.21 -26.80
CA ALA A 23 9.03 12.86 -25.50
C ALA A 23 9.91 14.12 -25.41
N ALA A 24 11.12 14.09 -25.98
CA ALA A 24 11.97 15.27 -26.04
C ALA A 24 11.34 16.40 -26.85
N ALA A 25 10.67 16.08 -27.97
CA ALA A 25 9.97 17.08 -28.78
C ALA A 25 8.84 17.75 -28.00
N ASP A 26 8.08 16.99 -27.21
CA ASP A 26 7.02 17.57 -26.36
C ASP A 26 7.57 18.48 -25.27
N VAL A 27 8.72 18.15 -24.67
CA VAL A 27 9.39 19.06 -23.73
C VAL A 27 9.89 20.32 -24.44
N MET A 28 10.53 20.19 -25.60
CA MET A 28 11.07 21.33 -26.36
C MET A 28 10.01 22.34 -26.79
N LYS A 29 8.76 21.90 -27.07
CA LYS A 29 7.64 22.81 -27.40
C LYS A 29 7.32 23.80 -26.27
N ASN A 30 7.71 23.49 -25.04
CA ASN A 30 7.46 24.32 -23.86
C ASN A 30 8.66 25.20 -23.46
N LEU A 31 9.76 25.18 -24.24
CA LEU A 31 10.96 25.97 -23.99
C LEU A 31 11.01 27.23 -24.86
N GLU A 32 11.68 28.27 -24.38
CA GLU A 32 11.96 29.45 -25.19
C GLU A 32 13.04 29.18 -26.25
N GLU A 33 13.06 29.98 -27.33
CA GLU A 33 14.02 29.82 -28.42
C GLU A 33 15.48 29.83 -27.94
N SER A 34 15.79 30.67 -26.95
CA SER A 34 17.13 30.75 -26.37
C SER A 34 17.54 29.48 -25.62
N GLU A 35 16.60 28.80 -24.97
CA GLU A 35 16.81 27.56 -24.23
C GLU A 35 16.95 26.37 -25.18
N ILE A 36 16.12 26.32 -26.22
CA ILE A 36 16.21 25.32 -27.29
C ILE A 36 17.60 25.37 -27.94
N GLN A 37 18.10 26.57 -28.25
CA GLN A 37 19.43 26.74 -28.83
C GLN A 37 20.54 26.24 -27.88
N GLN A 38 20.44 26.54 -26.59
CA GLN A 38 21.42 26.08 -25.61
C GLN A 38 21.42 24.56 -25.46
N VAL A 39 20.26 23.94 -25.29
CA VAL A 39 20.14 22.49 -25.10
C VAL A 39 20.50 21.73 -26.39
N GLY A 40 20.00 22.19 -27.54
CA GLY A 40 20.32 21.62 -28.86
C GLY A 40 21.80 21.71 -29.22
N TYR A 41 22.50 22.77 -28.80
CA TYR A 41 23.96 22.88 -28.94
C TYR A 41 24.71 21.73 -28.25
N TYR A 42 24.26 21.30 -27.07
CA TYR A 42 24.86 20.19 -26.35
C TYR A 42 24.41 18.83 -26.90
N MET A 43 23.13 18.67 -27.24
CA MET A 43 22.60 17.41 -27.82
C MET A 43 23.34 17.02 -29.11
N SER A 44 23.62 17.98 -30.00
CA SER A 44 24.34 17.73 -31.25
C SER A 44 25.83 17.37 -31.09
N ARG A 45 26.41 17.59 -29.89
CA ARG A 45 27.83 17.36 -29.61
C ARG A 45 28.09 16.10 -28.77
N PHE A 46 27.04 15.50 -28.24
CA PHE A 46 27.17 14.21 -27.59
C PHE A 46 27.32 13.12 -28.64
N THR A 47 28.50 12.49 -28.66
CA THR A 47 28.77 11.31 -29.50
C THR A 47 28.52 10.03 -28.72
N ASP A 48 28.85 10.03 -27.43
CA ASP A 48 28.59 8.95 -26.50
C ASP A 48 28.46 9.57 -25.09
N VAL A 49 27.50 9.09 -24.30
CA VAL A 49 27.27 9.56 -22.92
C VAL A 49 27.61 8.39 -22.01
N ALA A 50 28.56 8.59 -21.10
CA ALA A 50 28.97 7.53 -20.18
C ALA A 50 27.77 7.10 -19.31
N PRO A 51 27.54 5.79 -19.09
CA PRO A 51 26.43 5.30 -18.26
C PRO A 51 26.38 5.97 -16.89
N GLU A 52 27.54 6.21 -16.28
CA GLU A 52 27.63 6.87 -14.97
C GLU A 52 27.16 8.33 -15.03
N GLU A 53 27.41 9.05 -16.14
CA GLU A 53 26.90 10.42 -16.33
C GLU A 53 25.39 10.45 -16.53
N LEU A 54 24.84 9.45 -17.22
CA LEU A 54 23.40 9.30 -17.40
C LEU A 54 22.71 9.01 -16.07
N ASP A 55 23.19 8.01 -15.32
CA ASP A 55 22.61 7.59 -14.05
C ASP A 55 22.57 8.75 -13.04
N MET A 56 23.66 9.52 -12.93
CA MET A 56 23.71 10.70 -12.07
C MET A 56 22.66 11.76 -12.45
N VAL A 57 22.49 12.03 -13.75
CA VAL A 57 21.51 13.03 -14.22
C VAL A 57 20.09 12.56 -13.94
N LEU A 58 19.79 11.27 -14.13
CA LEU A 58 18.47 10.70 -13.85
C LEU A 58 18.17 10.69 -12.34
N GLU A 59 19.14 10.31 -11.51
CA GLU A 59 18.97 10.32 -10.05
C GLU A 59 18.75 11.74 -9.51
N GLU A 60 19.51 12.72 -10.00
CA GLU A 60 19.33 14.13 -9.64
C GLU A 60 17.96 14.66 -10.09
N PHE A 61 17.55 14.35 -11.32
CA PHE A 61 16.22 14.73 -11.82
C PHE A 61 15.11 14.10 -10.98
N TYR A 62 15.20 12.80 -10.69
CA TYR A 62 14.23 12.08 -9.86
C TYR A 62 14.12 12.71 -8.46
N ARG A 63 15.26 12.94 -7.80
CA ARG A 63 15.30 13.57 -6.48
C ARG A 63 14.66 14.96 -6.48
N ASN A 64 14.97 15.79 -7.48
CA ASN A 64 14.39 17.13 -7.60
C ASN A 64 12.90 17.09 -7.95
N SER A 65 12.45 16.12 -8.75
CA SER A 65 11.03 15.96 -9.09
C SER A 65 10.15 15.53 -7.91
N ILE A 66 10.74 14.89 -6.89
CA ILE A 66 10.03 14.41 -5.69
C ILE A 66 10.11 15.41 -4.54
N MET A 67 11.20 16.16 -4.42
CA MET A 67 11.46 17.07 -3.30
C MET A 67 10.91 18.48 -3.47
N THR A 68 10.36 18.83 -4.64
CA THR A 68 9.70 20.14 -4.82
C THR A 68 8.27 20.04 -4.27
N ASP A 69 7.77 21.05 -3.55
CA ASP A 69 6.40 21.06 -2.99
C ASP A 69 5.29 20.96 -4.05
N ASP A 70 5.60 21.24 -5.33
CA ASP A 70 4.78 21.02 -6.53
C ASP A 70 5.26 19.84 -7.39
N GLY A 71 6.17 19.02 -6.86
CA GLY A 71 6.70 17.84 -7.50
C GLY A 71 5.60 16.85 -7.85
N VAL A 72 5.82 16.03 -8.88
CA VAL A 72 4.97 14.86 -9.13
C VAL A 72 5.14 13.97 -7.92
N SER A 73 4.23 14.14 -6.96
CA SER A 73 4.02 13.16 -5.92
C SER A 73 3.73 11.87 -6.67
N ILE A 74 4.72 10.97 -6.71
CA ILE A 74 4.48 9.55 -6.94
C ILE A 74 3.79 9.01 -5.67
N SER A 75 2.78 9.72 -5.16
CA SER A 75 1.58 9.06 -4.72
C SER A 75 1.08 8.30 -5.94
N SER A 76 0.97 6.99 -5.79
CA SER A 76 0.04 6.16 -6.55
C SER A 76 -1.36 6.76 -6.41
N SER A 77 -1.61 7.90 -7.04
CA SER A 77 -2.91 8.53 -6.97
C SER A 77 -3.86 7.52 -7.62
N PRO A 78 -4.94 7.10 -6.94
CA PRO A 78 -5.86 6.10 -7.47
C PRO A 78 -6.33 6.44 -8.89
N ASP A 79 -6.37 7.74 -9.21
CA ASP A 79 -6.67 8.27 -10.53
C ASP A 79 -5.59 7.97 -11.58
N PHE A 80 -4.30 7.99 -11.22
CA PHE A 80 -3.22 7.63 -12.14
C PHE A 80 -3.29 6.16 -12.53
N VAL A 81 -3.47 5.26 -11.54
CA VAL A 81 -3.60 3.82 -11.76
C VAL A 81 -4.85 3.53 -12.60
N LYS A 82 -6.00 4.12 -12.23
CA LYS A 82 -7.26 4.01 -12.97
C LYS A 82 -7.13 4.49 -14.41
N ASN A 83 -6.53 5.66 -14.64
CA ASN A 83 -6.35 6.22 -15.99
C ASN A 83 -5.39 5.38 -16.83
N THR A 84 -4.34 4.84 -16.21
CA THR A 84 -3.37 3.97 -16.87
C THR A 84 -4.02 2.64 -17.27
N LEU A 85 -4.75 2.00 -16.35
CA LEU A 85 -5.52 0.78 -16.62
C LEU A 85 -6.58 1.01 -17.70
N THR A 86 -7.27 2.16 -17.67
CA THR A 86 -8.29 2.51 -18.66
C THR A 86 -7.69 2.68 -20.06
N LYS A 87 -6.53 3.35 -20.17
CA LYS A 87 -5.83 3.51 -21.44
C LYS A 87 -5.27 2.19 -21.98
N ALA A 88 -4.80 1.30 -21.10
CA ALA A 88 -4.20 0.04 -21.49
C ALA A 88 -5.23 -1.05 -21.85
N LEU A 89 -6.37 -1.11 -21.15
CA LEU A 89 -7.29 -2.25 -21.18
C LEU A 89 -8.73 -1.90 -21.60
N GLY A 90 -9.04 -0.61 -21.72
CA GLY A 90 -10.41 -0.11 -21.95
C GLY A 90 -11.21 0.06 -20.65
N ALA A 91 -12.25 0.88 -20.69
CA ALA A 91 -12.99 1.33 -19.51
C ALA A 91 -13.64 0.18 -18.71
N ASP A 92 -14.20 -0.82 -19.39
CA ASP A 92 -14.93 -1.92 -18.73
C ASP A 92 -14.00 -2.83 -17.91
N LYS A 93 -12.86 -3.24 -18.50
CA LYS A 93 -11.86 -4.06 -17.80
C LYS A 93 -11.11 -3.30 -16.72
N ALA A 94 -10.83 -2.01 -16.96
CA ALA A 94 -10.19 -1.17 -15.97
C ALA A 94 -11.07 -0.93 -14.74
N LYS A 95 -12.39 -0.87 -14.91
CA LYS A 95 -13.34 -0.78 -13.79
C LYS A 95 -13.34 -2.06 -12.96
N GLU A 96 -13.41 -3.23 -13.60
CA GLU A 96 -13.35 -4.52 -12.91
C GLU A 96 -12.04 -4.71 -12.11
N LEU A 97 -10.91 -4.40 -12.73
CA LEU A 97 -9.60 -4.48 -12.08
C LEU A 97 -9.41 -3.39 -11.00
N GLY A 98 -9.91 -2.18 -11.24
CA GLY A 98 -9.84 -1.06 -10.30
C GLY A 98 -10.65 -1.33 -9.03
N GLU A 99 -11.83 -1.93 -9.14
CA GLU A 99 -12.63 -2.35 -7.98
C GLU A 99 -11.88 -3.43 -7.17
N ASN A 100 -11.25 -4.41 -7.83
CA ASN A 100 -10.43 -5.42 -7.15
C ASN A 100 -9.17 -4.85 -6.47
N LEU A 101 -8.59 -3.77 -7.01
CA LEU A 101 -7.44 -3.08 -6.42
C LEU A 101 -7.83 -2.21 -5.21
N ARG A 102 -9.00 -1.55 -5.22
CA ARG A 102 -9.49 -0.74 -4.08
C ARG A 102 -9.81 -1.59 -2.85
N VAL A 103 -10.22 -2.84 -3.04
CA VAL A 103 -10.45 -3.79 -1.93
C VAL A 103 -9.17 -4.06 -1.11
N GLY A 104 -7.98 -3.75 -1.63
CA GLY A 104 -6.71 -3.94 -0.93
C GLY A 104 -6.29 -2.81 0.04
N GLU A 105 -6.78 -1.58 -0.12
CA GLU A 105 -6.38 -0.43 0.73
C GLU A 105 -7.42 -0.11 1.82
N ASP A 106 -8.71 -0.33 1.56
CA ASP A 106 -9.80 0.10 2.45
C ASP A 106 -10.32 -1.01 3.39
N ASP A 107 -9.75 -2.23 3.38
CA ASP A 107 -10.34 -3.40 4.07
C ASP A 107 -9.36 -4.22 4.94
N VAL A 108 -8.17 -3.68 5.24
CA VAL A 108 -7.10 -4.43 5.93
C VAL A 108 -7.53 -5.08 7.25
N GLY A 109 -8.31 -4.38 8.08
CA GLY A 109 -8.77 -4.87 9.39
C GLY A 109 -9.78 -6.01 9.27
N LEU A 110 -10.84 -5.83 8.47
CA LEU A 110 -11.87 -6.86 8.27
C LEU A 110 -11.36 -8.03 7.42
N ASP A 111 -10.51 -7.79 6.42
CA ASP A 111 -9.93 -8.86 5.60
C ASP A 111 -8.93 -9.71 6.42
N ALA A 112 -8.23 -9.11 7.40
CA ALA A 112 -7.39 -9.86 8.34
C ALA A 112 -8.21 -10.84 9.21
N LEU A 113 -9.46 -10.53 9.55
CA LEU A 113 -10.33 -11.46 10.28
C LEU A 113 -10.59 -12.74 9.47
N ARG A 114 -10.55 -12.70 8.14
CA ARG A 114 -10.74 -13.91 7.31
C ARG A 114 -9.61 -14.92 7.45
N TYR A 115 -8.44 -14.48 7.89
CA TYR A 115 -7.26 -15.33 8.10
C TYR A 115 -6.99 -15.58 9.60
N ALA A 116 -7.75 -14.96 10.49
CA ALA A 116 -7.59 -15.12 11.94
C ALA A 116 -8.25 -16.41 12.46
N GLU A 117 -7.62 -17.03 13.45
CA GLU A 117 -8.16 -18.18 14.16
C GLU A 117 -9.46 -17.80 14.91
N PRO A 118 -10.52 -18.65 14.88
CA PRO A 118 -11.81 -18.33 15.48
C PRO A 118 -11.76 -17.90 16.95
N ILE A 119 -10.84 -18.49 17.72
CA ILE A 119 -10.65 -18.17 19.13
C ILE A 119 -10.05 -16.78 19.36
N MET A 120 -9.26 -16.26 18.42
CA MET A 120 -8.74 -14.89 18.51
C MET A 120 -9.86 -13.89 18.21
N ILE A 121 -10.67 -14.19 17.19
CA ILE A 121 -11.82 -13.34 16.83
C ILE A 121 -12.83 -13.29 17.98
N SER A 122 -13.16 -14.43 18.59
CA SER A 122 -14.12 -14.49 19.69
C SER A 122 -13.64 -13.72 20.93
N ASN A 123 -12.36 -13.85 21.29
CA ASN A 123 -11.78 -13.12 22.41
C ASN A 123 -11.80 -11.60 22.18
N TYR A 124 -11.62 -11.17 20.94
CA TYR A 124 -11.68 -9.77 20.56
C TYR A 124 -13.11 -9.21 20.63
N ILE A 125 -14.08 -9.90 20.02
CA ILE A 125 -15.45 -9.36 19.91
C ILE A 125 -16.34 -9.62 21.12
N ARG A 126 -15.93 -10.44 22.10
CA ARG A 126 -16.82 -10.83 23.22
C ARG A 126 -17.27 -9.69 24.12
N THR A 127 -16.53 -8.58 24.15
CA THR A 127 -16.84 -7.38 24.94
C THR A 127 -17.68 -6.36 24.16
N GLU A 128 -17.86 -6.59 22.86
CA GLU A 128 -18.60 -5.69 21.98
C GLU A 128 -20.11 -5.80 22.17
N HIS A 129 -20.82 -4.77 21.71
CA HIS A 129 -22.28 -4.79 21.70
C HIS A 129 -22.79 -5.91 20.76
N PRO A 130 -23.89 -6.63 21.09
CA PRO A 130 -24.40 -7.74 20.25
C PRO A 130 -24.66 -7.37 18.78
N GLN A 131 -24.98 -6.10 18.51
CA GLN A 131 -25.13 -5.59 17.14
C GLN A 131 -23.80 -5.57 16.37
N THR A 132 -22.72 -5.15 17.01
CA THR A 132 -21.37 -5.10 16.42
C THR A 132 -20.87 -6.51 16.17
N ILE A 133 -21.08 -7.43 17.12
CA ILE A 133 -20.74 -8.85 16.97
C ILE A 133 -21.49 -9.45 15.77
N ALA A 134 -22.81 -9.21 15.67
CA ALA A 134 -23.60 -9.67 14.53
C ALA A 134 -23.07 -9.12 13.21
N LEU A 135 -22.67 -7.85 13.19
CA LEU A 135 -22.15 -7.19 12.01
C LEU A 135 -20.80 -7.78 11.55
N ILE A 136 -19.88 -8.01 12.48
CA ILE A 136 -18.57 -8.66 12.22
C ILE A 136 -18.79 -10.08 11.68
N LEU A 137 -19.65 -10.86 12.34
CA LEU A 137 -19.95 -12.23 11.91
C LEU A 137 -20.63 -12.29 10.54
N SER A 138 -21.49 -11.32 10.21
CA SER A 138 -22.10 -11.19 8.88
C SER A 138 -21.08 -10.86 7.79
N TYR A 139 -19.92 -10.30 8.14
CA TYR A 139 -18.83 -10.02 7.20
C TYR A 139 -17.94 -11.25 6.91
N LEU A 140 -17.91 -12.23 7.82
CA LEU A 140 -17.17 -13.48 7.63
C LEU A 140 -17.84 -14.33 6.55
N LYS A 141 -17.31 -14.27 5.32
CA LYS A 141 -17.82 -15.04 4.17
C LYS A 141 -17.75 -16.57 4.37
N ASN A 142 -16.89 -17.05 5.27
CA ASN A 142 -16.76 -18.47 5.59
C ASN A 142 -17.71 -18.86 6.74
N VAL A 143 -18.74 -19.66 6.41
CA VAL A 143 -19.75 -20.14 7.36
C VAL A 143 -19.14 -20.99 8.48
N GLU A 144 -18.11 -21.79 8.18
CA GLU A 144 -17.45 -22.65 9.16
C GLU A 144 -16.71 -21.79 10.20
N GLN A 145 -15.98 -20.77 9.73
CA GLN A 145 -15.30 -19.82 10.59
C GLN A 145 -16.29 -19.06 11.47
N ALA A 146 -17.35 -18.49 10.88
CA ALA A 146 -18.37 -17.75 11.61
C ALA A 146 -19.08 -18.63 12.67
N SER A 147 -19.37 -19.90 12.34
CA SER A 147 -19.96 -20.85 13.28
C SER A 147 -19.03 -21.16 14.45
N ASN A 148 -17.73 -21.33 14.18
CA ASN A 148 -16.73 -21.57 15.22
C ASN A 148 -16.58 -20.34 16.14
N VAL A 149 -16.53 -19.13 15.59
CA VAL A 149 -16.48 -17.90 16.40
C VAL A 149 -17.72 -17.78 17.29
N LEU A 150 -18.91 -18.04 16.74
CA LEU A 150 -20.16 -17.98 17.49
C LEU A 150 -20.20 -18.99 18.65
N ARG A 151 -19.65 -20.19 18.48
CA ARG A 151 -19.58 -21.22 19.54
C ARG A 151 -18.69 -20.83 20.70
N GLU A 152 -17.66 -20.03 20.45
CA GLU A 152 -16.74 -19.52 21.48
C GLU A 152 -17.35 -18.34 22.29
N LEU A 153 -18.47 -17.76 21.83
CA LEU A 153 -19.17 -16.70 22.56
C LEU A 153 -20.03 -17.28 23.69
N PRO A 154 -20.27 -16.53 24.78
CA PRO A 154 -21.21 -16.92 25.83
C PRO A 154 -22.61 -17.26 25.29
N GLU A 155 -23.22 -18.35 25.75
CA GLU A 155 -24.56 -18.80 25.29
C GLU A 155 -25.62 -17.69 25.34
N SER A 156 -25.55 -16.81 26.34
CA SER A 156 -26.47 -15.67 26.50
C SER A 156 -26.39 -14.67 25.35
N LEU A 157 -25.25 -14.57 24.67
CA LEU A 157 -25.05 -13.68 23.52
C LEU A 157 -25.37 -14.36 22.20
N GLN A 158 -25.15 -15.68 22.09
CA GLN A 158 -25.30 -16.41 20.83
C GLN A 158 -26.68 -16.22 20.19
N ALA A 159 -27.75 -16.34 20.98
CA ALA A 159 -29.12 -16.22 20.48
C ALA A 159 -29.46 -14.80 19.99
N ASP A 160 -29.05 -13.76 20.73
CA ASP A 160 -29.30 -12.37 20.34
C ASP A 160 -28.51 -11.99 19.08
N VAL A 161 -27.25 -12.42 19.00
CA VAL A 161 -26.38 -12.21 17.84
C VAL A 161 -26.96 -12.89 16.59
N LEU A 162 -27.37 -14.16 16.68
CA LEU A 162 -28.02 -14.88 15.58
C LEU A 162 -29.28 -14.18 15.08
N TYR A 163 -30.13 -13.72 15.99
CA TYR A 163 -31.35 -13.00 15.64
C TYR A 163 -31.04 -11.69 14.89
N ARG A 164 -30.05 -10.94 15.35
CA ARG A 164 -29.60 -9.71 14.70
C ARG A 164 -28.99 -9.99 13.31
N MET A 165 -28.16 -11.02 13.18
CA MET A 165 -27.61 -11.45 11.89
C MET A 165 -28.73 -11.74 10.88
N ALA A 166 -29.82 -12.38 11.33
CA ALA A 166 -30.97 -12.67 10.47
C ALA A 166 -31.78 -11.42 10.06
N MET A 167 -31.70 -10.33 10.83
CA MET A 167 -32.39 -9.07 10.57
C MET A 167 -31.56 -8.06 9.76
N ILE A 168 -30.27 -8.32 9.52
CA ILE A 168 -29.42 -7.43 8.72
C ILE A 168 -29.79 -7.61 7.24
N GLU A 169 -30.54 -6.65 6.68
CA GLU A 169 -30.87 -6.61 5.25
C GLU A 169 -29.73 -5.99 4.41
N SER A 170 -29.13 -4.92 4.91
CA SER A 170 -27.99 -4.26 4.28
C SER A 170 -27.18 -3.49 5.32
N ILE A 171 -25.89 -3.39 5.08
CA ILE A 171 -24.96 -2.66 5.95
C ILE A 171 -24.56 -1.39 5.21
N PRO A 172 -24.80 -0.19 5.77
CA PRO A 172 -24.38 1.05 5.14
C PRO A 172 -22.86 1.07 4.97
N PRO A 173 -22.33 1.48 3.80
CA PRO A 173 -20.88 1.49 3.55
C PRO A 173 -20.07 2.27 4.59
N GLY A 174 -20.63 3.36 5.13
CA GLY A 174 -19.97 4.16 6.16
C GLY A 174 -19.73 3.39 7.47
N VAL A 175 -20.61 2.45 7.82
CA VAL A 175 -20.46 1.63 9.03
C VAL A 175 -19.35 0.58 8.85
N VAL A 176 -19.23 0.01 7.65
CA VAL A 176 -18.14 -0.93 7.33
C VAL A 176 -16.78 -0.21 7.42
N SER A 177 -16.70 1.00 6.89
CA SER A 177 -15.48 1.83 6.95
C SER A 177 -15.07 2.13 8.40
N GLU A 178 -16.02 2.57 9.23
CA GLU A 178 -15.77 2.87 10.65
C GLU A 178 -15.30 1.64 11.42
N MET A 179 -15.91 0.47 11.17
CA MET A 179 -15.46 -0.78 11.76
C MET A 179 -14.05 -1.15 11.33
N ASN A 180 -13.72 -0.95 10.07
CA ASN A 180 -12.41 -1.30 9.55
C ASN A 180 -11.30 -0.41 10.13
N GLU A 181 -11.57 0.88 10.34
CA GLU A 181 -10.66 1.80 11.01
C GLU A 181 -10.35 1.34 12.45
N VAL A 182 -11.39 1.04 13.23
CA VAL A 182 -11.25 0.58 14.62
C VAL A 182 -10.52 -0.77 14.68
N LEU A 183 -10.90 -1.73 13.84
CA LEU A 183 -10.23 -3.05 13.77
C LEU A 183 -8.75 -2.91 13.41
N THR A 184 -8.41 -2.02 12.48
CA THR A 184 -7.03 -1.80 12.05
C THR A 184 -6.19 -1.18 13.17
N GLU A 185 -6.72 -0.22 13.93
CA GLU A 185 -6.04 0.41 15.06
C GLU A 185 -5.78 -0.59 16.21
N GLU A 186 -6.78 -1.39 16.54
CA GLU A 186 -6.68 -2.42 17.58
C GLU A 186 -5.72 -3.55 17.18
N MET A 187 -5.73 -3.98 15.91
CA MET A 187 -4.77 -4.98 15.42
C MET A 187 -3.32 -4.47 15.41
N LYS A 188 -3.09 -3.18 15.12
CA LYS A 188 -1.75 -2.57 15.28
C LYS A 188 -1.31 -2.59 16.75
N THR A 189 -2.23 -2.36 17.67
CA THR A 189 -1.98 -2.42 19.11
C THR A 189 -1.69 -3.85 19.57
N ALA A 190 -2.45 -4.84 19.11
CA ALA A 190 -2.19 -6.26 19.39
C ALA A 190 -0.88 -6.77 18.77
N GLY A 191 -0.57 -6.36 17.53
CA GLY A 191 0.69 -6.69 16.84
C GLY A 191 1.92 -6.03 17.46
N SER A 192 1.78 -4.85 18.07
CA SER A 192 2.89 -4.21 18.80
C SER A 192 3.19 -4.86 20.16
N MET A 193 2.20 -5.54 20.78
CA MET A 193 2.45 -6.45 21.92
C MET A 193 3.12 -7.77 21.51
N ALA A 194 3.12 -8.12 20.21
CA ALA A 194 3.88 -9.24 19.66
C ALA A 194 5.30 -8.82 19.23
N THR A 195 6.01 -8.05 20.06
CA THR A 195 7.41 -7.70 19.82
C THR A 195 8.37 -8.53 20.70
N ALA A 196 9.18 -9.34 19.99
CA ALA A 196 10.37 -10.09 20.42
C ALA A 196 10.20 -11.32 21.36
N VAL A 197 9.70 -12.43 20.81
CA VAL A 197 9.89 -13.80 21.40
C VAL A 197 11.24 -14.42 20.98
N GLY A 198 11.98 -13.78 20.08
CA GLY A 198 13.27 -14.25 19.59
C GLY A 198 14.44 -13.49 20.21
N GLY A 199 15.32 -14.19 20.92
CA GLY A 199 16.53 -13.65 21.53
C GLY A 199 17.42 -14.76 22.10
N ILE A 200 18.67 -14.41 22.40
CA ILE A 200 19.65 -15.34 22.98
C ILE A 200 19.26 -15.65 24.44
N GLU A 201 18.59 -14.71 25.14
CA GLU A 201 18.14 -14.90 26.53
C GLU A 201 17.19 -16.10 26.74
N PRO A 202 16.05 -16.25 26.04
CA PRO A 202 15.16 -17.39 26.23
C PRO A 202 15.83 -18.74 25.89
N VAL A 203 16.78 -18.75 24.95
CA VAL A 203 17.59 -19.96 24.64
C VAL A 203 18.58 -20.26 25.76
N ALA A 204 19.21 -19.24 26.36
CA ALA A 204 20.14 -19.39 27.48
C ALA A 204 19.44 -19.88 28.76
N GLU A 205 18.20 -19.45 29.00
CA GLU A 205 17.39 -19.95 30.11
C GLU A 205 17.01 -21.43 29.95
N ILE A 206 16.68 -21.86 28.73
CA ILE A 206 16.41 -23.27 28.42
C ILE A 206 17.67 -24.12 28.64
N ILE A 207 18.84 -23.68 28.15
CA ILE A 207 20.11 -24.40 28.36
C ILE A 207 20.45 -24.50 29.85
N ASN A 208 20.31 -23.41 30.61
CA ASN A 208 20.57 -23.43 32.06
C ASN A 208 19.59 -24.30 32.85
N ALA A 209 18.35 -24.47 32.38
CA ALA A 209 17.38 -25.36 33.00
C ALA A 209 17.66 -26.84 32.69
N VAL A 210 18.14 -27.15 31.47
CA VAL A 210 18.53 -28.51 31.08
C VAL A 210 19.79 -28.96 31.80
N ASP A 211 20.78 -28.08 31.98
CA ASP A 211 22.06 -28.40 32.64
C ASP A 211 21.93 -28.60 34.17
N LYS A 212 20.82 -28.15 34.78
CA LYS A 212 20.51 -28.41 36.20
C LYS A 212 19.78 -29.73 36.45
N ALA A 213 19.28 -30.39 35.40
CA ALA A 213 18.52 -31.64 35.49
C ALA A 213 19.35 -32.90 35.17
N THR A 214 20.61 -32.74 34.78
CA THR A 214 21.62 -33.79 34.58
C THR A 214 22.78 -33.62 35.55
#